data_AF-A0A7Y5D7Y0-F1
#
_entry.id   AF-A0A7Y5D7Y0-F1
#
_cell.length_a   1.000
_cell.length_b   1.000
_cell.length_c   1.000
_cell.angle_alpha   90.00
_cell.angle_beta   90.00
_cell.angle_gamma   90.00
#
_symmetry.space_group_name_H-M   'P 1'
#
loop_
_entity.id
_entity.type
_entity.pdbx_description
1 polymer ?
#
loop_
_entity_poly.entity_id
_entity_poly.type
_entity_poly.pdbx_seq_one_letter_code
_entity_poly.pdbx_strand_id
1 'polypeptide(L)'
;MPDGNVGADAGVRRGNEGESGVTLSGDADRVNEVAVVKFYPSDDYENILRQQFPAGATLMPEADRCALDFGTQAENSGNNTFYRIVIGAATLAHVEAFIDEDAGPSGPGSTTFVFYRTKPEQRIAAMQCHAAQP
;
A
#
# COMPACT_ATOMS: atom_id res chain seq x y z
N MET A 1 12.81 -9.44 -2.24
CA MET A 1 12.17 -10.32 -1.22
C MET A 1 13.25 -10.85 -0.30
N PRO A 2 13.03 -10.97 1.02
CA PRO A 2 13.86 -11.83 1.86
C PRO A 2 13.98 -13.21 1.21
N ASP A 3 15.19 -13.75 1.13
CA ASP A 3 15.44 -15.05 0.52
C ASP A 3 15.01 -16.24 1.39
N GLY A 4 14.64 -15.97 2.65
CA GLY A 4 14.22 -16.97 3.63
C GLY A 4 15.37 -17.49 4.51
N ASN A 5 16.59 -17.02 4.26
CA ASN A 5 17.75 -17.30 5.12
C ASN A 5 17.72 -16.42 6.37
N VAL A 6 18.44 -16.84 7.41
CA VAL A 6 18.50 -16.17 8.71
C VAL A 6 19.95 -15.90 9.11
N GLY A 7 20.19 -14.84 9.87
CA GLY A 7 21.53 -14.52 10.38
C GLY A 7 22.45 -13.92 9.31
N ALA A 8 23.73 -14.28 9.33
CA ALA A 8 24.75 -13.73 8.42
C ALA A 8 24.49 -14.06 6.94
N ASP A 9 23.68 -15.09 6.67
CA ASP A 9 23.32 -15.52 5.32
C ASP A 9 21.99 -14.92 4.83
N ALA A 10 21.36 -14.04 5.63
CA ALA A 10 20.14 -13.36 5.24
C ALA A 10 20.41 -12.46 4.03
N GLY A 11 19.71 -12.74 2.92
CA GLY A 11 19.87 -12.03 1.67
C GLY A 11 18.54 -11.62 1.05
N VAL A 12 18.62 -11.07 -0.16
CA VAL A 12 17.45 -10.75 -0.97
C VAL A 12 17.43 -11.57 -2.26
N ARG A 13 16.25 -12.03 -2.64
CA ARG A 13 15.97 -12.69 -3.92
C ARG A 13 14.92 -11.93 -4.72
N ARG A 14 14.87 -12.24 -6.03
CA ARG A 14 13.81 -11.79 -6.93
C ARG A 14 12.49 -12.50 -6.60
N GLY A 15 11.40 -11.73 -6.55
CA GLY A 15 10.04 -12.26 -6.44
C GLY A 15 9.45 -12.55 -7.82
N ASN A 16 8.49 -13.48 -7.89
CA ASN A 16 7.69 -13.71 -9.10
C ASN A 16 6.25 -13.13 -8.96
N GLU A 17 5.47 -13.10 -10.05
CA GLU A 17 4.11 -12.54 -10.09
C GLU A 17 3.11 -13.18 -9.10
N GLY A 18 3.36 -14.43 -8.70
CA GLY A 18 2.53 -15.16 -7.74
C GLY A 18 2.93 -14.92 -6.28
N GLU A 19 3.98 -14.16 -6.03
CA GLU A 19 4.49 -13.88 -4.69
C GLU A 19 4.13 -12.47 -4.22
N SER A 20 3.86 -12.35 -2.93
CA SER A 20 3.68 -11.07 -2.25
C SER A 20 4.56 -11.01 -1.01
N GLY A 21 5.15 -9.84 -0.75
CA GLY A 21 5.72 -9.52 0.56
C GLY A 21 4.63 -9.03 1.49
N VAL A 22 4.67 -9.41 2.76
CA VAL A 22 3.78 -8.84 3.79
C VAL A 22 4.62 -8.38 4.98
N THR A 23 4.46 -7.11 5.34
CA THR A 23 5.06 -6.52 6.54
C THR A 23 3.95 -6.09 7.49
N LEU A 24 4.10 -6.45 8.77
CA LEU A 24 3.15 -6.09 9.82
C LEU A 24 3.84 -5.09 10.77
N SER A 25 3.22 -3.93 10.95
CA SER A 25 3.73 -2.87 11.83
C SER A 25 2.70 -2.55 12.92
N GLY A 26 3.17 -2.37 14.15
CA GLY A 26 2.29 -2.26 15.29
C GLY A 26 3.03 -1.99 16.60
N ASP A 27 2.29 -2.19 17.69
CA ASP A 27 2.82 -2.18 19.06
C ASP A 27 2.75 -3.60 19.66
N ALA A 28 3.04 -3.73 20.96
CA ALA A 28 3.06 -5.02 21.65
C ALA A 28 1.71 -5.75 21.65
N ASP A 29 0.60 -5.01 21.53
CA ASP A 29 -0.75 -5.55 21.69
C ASP A 29 -1.52 -5.65 20.36
N ARG A 30 -1.13 -4.88 19.34
CA ARG A 30 -1.90 -4.79 18.10
C ARG A 30 -1.05 -4.47 16.87
N VAL A 31 -1.50 -5.01 15.74
CA VAL A 31 -1.10 -4.55 14.40
C VAL A 31 -1.93 -3.32 14.04
N ASN A 32 -1.22 -2.23 13.71
CA ASN A 32 -1.80 -0.94 13.30
C ASN A 32 -1.78 -0.77 11.77
N GLU A 33 -0.81 -1.42 11.12
CA GLU A 33 -0.56 -1.31 9.69
C GLU A 33 -0.12 -2.66 9.10
N VAL A 34 -0.62 -2.98 7.91
CA VAL A 34 -0.17 -4.12 7.11
C VAL A 34 0.23 -3.61 5.72
N ALA A 35 1.49 -3.75 5.35
CA ALA A 35 1.95 -3.46 3.99
C ALA A 35 2.03 -4.76 3.19
N VAL A 36 1.33 -4.81 2.05
CA VAL A 36 1.38 -5.90 1.08
C VAL A 36 2.07 -5.38 -0.18
N VAL A 37 3.21 -5.99 -0.50
CA VAL A 37 4.00 -5.64 -1.70
C VAL A 37 3.73 -6.70 -2.75
N LYS A 38 3.13 -6.28 -3.86
CA LYS A 38 2.98 -7.10 -5.06
C LYS A 38 4.05 -6.70 -6.06
N PHE A 39 4.91 -7.63 -6.41
CA PHE A 39 5.94 -7.39 -7.42
C PHE A 39 5.24 -7.13 -8.76
N TYR A 40 5.75 -6.21 -9.57
CA TYR A 40 5.14 -5.58 -10.75
C TYR A 40 4.25 -4.37 -10.45
N PRO A 41 4.58 -3.20 -11.02
CA PRO A 41 3.77 -2.00 -10.87
C PRO A 41 2.47 -2.13 -11.67
N SER A 42 1.40 -1.62 -11.07
CA SER A 42 0.08 -1.48 -11.66
C SER A 42 -0.59 -0.28 -11.01
N ASP A 43 -1.17 0.58 -11.82
CA ASP A 43 -1.96 1.75 -11.42
C ASP A 43 -3.46 1.43 -11.29
N ASP A 44 -3.89 0.20 -11.62
CA ASP A 44 -5.27 -0.29 -11.48
C ASP A 44 -5.56 -0.77 -10.05
N TYR A 45 -5.24 0.09 -9.06
CA TYR A 45 -5.35 -0.22 -7.64
C TYR A 45 -6.77 -0.65 -7.25
N GLU A 46 -7.78 0.05 -7.77
CA GLU A 46 -9.18 -0.17 -7.44
C GLU A 46 -9.64 -1.58 -7.86
N ASN A 47 -9.36 -2.01 -9.09
CA ASN A 47 -9.76 -3.33 -9.56
C ASN A 47 -9.02 -4.44 -8.79
N ILE A 48 -7.71 -4.25 -8.53
CA ILE A 48 -6.93 -5.20 -7.72
C ILE A 48 -7.57 -5.36 -6.35
N LEU A 49 -7.86 -4.26 -5.65
CA LEU A 49 -8.48 -4.27 -4.32
C LEU A 49 -9.87 -4.92 -4.38
N ARG A 50 -10.73 -4.52 -5.33
CA ARG A 50 -12.08 -5.09 -5.48
C ARG A 50 -12.07 -6.61 -5.65
N GLN A 51 -11.09 -7.16 -6.34
CA GLN A 51 -10.95 -8.61 -6.52
C GLN A 51 -10.49 -9.36 -5.24
N GLN A 52 -9.88 -8.67 -4.27
CA GLN A 52 -9.42 -9.28 -3.02
C GLN A 52 -10.51 -9.36 -1.94
N PHE A 53 -11.63 -8.66 -2.12
CA PHE A 53 -12.69 -8.58 -1.12
C PHE A 53 -13.98 -9.28 -1.57
N PRO A 54 -14.80 -9.77 -0.62
CA PRO A 54 -16.09 -10.37 -0.96
C PRO A 54 -16.98 -9.35 -1.69
N ALA A 55 -17.94 -9.84 -2.50
CA ALA A 55 -18.82 -9.01 -3.32
C ALA A 55 -19.65 -7.96 -2.54
N GLY A 56 -19.82 -8.14 -1.22
CA GLY A 56 -20.48 -7.17 -0.34
C GLY A 56 -19.56 -6.08 0.24
N ALA A 57 -18.29 -6.05 -0.14
CA ALA A 57 -17.36 -5.00 0.25
C ALA A 57 -17.48 -3.79 -0.68
N THR A 58 -17.48 -2.60 -0.08
CA THR A 58 -17.45 -1.34 -0.81
C THR A 58 -16.07 -0.71 -0.65
N LEU A 59 -15.44 -0.39 -1.77
CA LEU A 59 -14.25 0.45 -1.82
C LEU A 59 -14.69 1.90 -2.10
N MET A 60 -14.35 2.81 -1.18
CA MET A 60 -14.67 4.23 -1.30
C MET A 60 -13.38 5.02 -1.41
N PRO A 61 -13.20 5.90 -2.40
CA PRO A 61 -12.01 6.72 -2.46
C PRO A 61 -12.02 7.77 -1.34
N GLU A 62 -10.86 8.06 -0.76
CA GLU A 62 -10.70 9.02 0.34
C GLU A 62 -9.80 10.20 -0.06
N ALA A 63 -8.68 9.93 -0.73
CA ALA A 63 -7.77 10.95 -1.23
C ALA A 63 -6.98 10.44 -2.43
N ASP A 64 -6.57 11.34 -3.31
CA ASP A 64 -5.78 11.05 -4.52
C ASP A 64 -4.90 12.25 -4.88
N ARG A 65 -4.16 12.14 -6.00
CA ARG A 65 -3.35 13.23 -6.56
C ARG A 65 -2.46 13.90 -5.51
N CYS A 66 -1.72 13.10 -4.76
CA CYS A 66 -0.76 13.60 -3.79
C CYS A 66 0.34 14.40 -4.49
N ALA A 67 0.69 15.57 -3.95
CA ALA A 67 1.71 16.42 -4.55
C ALA A 67 3.13 15.99 -4.16
N LEU A 68 3.31 15.44 -2.96
CA LEU A 68 4.62 15.16 -2.37
C LEU A 68 4.80 13.70 -1.96
N ASP A 69 6.02 13.20 -2.06
CA ASP A 69 6.42 11.94 -1.41
C ASP A 69 6.47 12.12 0.11
N PHE A 70 5.94 11.13 0.85
CA PHE A 70 5.78 11.23 2.30
C PHE A 70 7.11 11.52 3.02
N GLY A 71 7.09 12.54 3.88
CA GLY A 71 8.26 12.92 4.69
C GLY A 71 9.33 13.68 3.91
N THR A 72 9.09 14.04 2.65
CA THR A 72 10.03 14.76 1.79
C THR A 72 9.44 16.06 1.24
N GLN A 73 10.18 16.74 0.35
CA GLN A 73 9.68 17.85 -0.48
C GLN A 73 9.73 17.50 -1.98
N ALA A 74 9.99 16.23 -2.33
CA ALA A 74 10.01 15.77 -3.70
C ALA A 74 8.59 15.55 -4.21
N GLU A 75 8.38 15.73 -5.52
CA GLU A 75 7.10 15.42 -6.18
C GLU A 75 6.73 13.95 -5.98
N ASN A 76 5.43 13.68 -5.85
CA ASN A 76 4.97 12.31 -5.61
C ASN A 76 5.23 11.42 -6.83
N SER A 77 6.20 10.51 -6.70
CA SER A 77 6.56 9.55 -7.74
C SER A 77 5.66 8.30 -7.72
N GLY A 78 5.13 7.95 -6.55
CA GLY A 78 4.38 6.71 -6.36
C GLY A 78 2.90 6.74 -6.79
N ASN A 79 2.39 7.88 -7.27
CA ASN A 79 0.97 8.06 -7.62
C ASN A 79 0.03 7.56 -6.51
N ASN A 80 0.25 8.04 -5.29
CA ASN A 80 -0.43 7.52 -4.10
C ASN A 80 -1.92 7.82 -4.14
N THR A 81 -2.73 6.80 -3.86
CA THR A 81 -4.19 6.90 -3.74
C THR A 81 -4.67 6.23 -2.47
N PHE A 82 -5.63 6.85 -1.79
CA PHE A 82 -6.20 6.41 -0.54
C PHE A 82 -7.66 5.99 -0.70
N TYR A 83 -8.01 4.85 -0.11
CA TYR A 83 -9.34 4.27 -0.12
C TYR A 83 -9.78 3.86 1.28
N ARG A 84 -11.08 3.67 1.46
CA ARG A 84 -11.70 3.01 2.61
C ARG A 84 -12.42 1.76 2.15
N ILE A 85 -12.17 0.66 2.83
CA ILE A 85 -12.90 -0.60 2.63
C ILE A 85 -13.96 -0.72 3.70
N VAL A 86 -15.21 -0.87 3.27
CA VAL A 86 -16.37 -1.07 4.14
C VAL A 86 -16.96 -2.45 3.88
N ILE A 87 -17.20 -3.24 4.93
CA ILE A 87 -17.93 -4.51 4.84
C ILE A 87 -19.15 -4.42 5.75
N GLY A 88 -20.33 -4.54 5.16
CA GLY A 88 -21.58 -4.25 5.85
C GLY A 88 -21.62 -2.78 6.29
N ALA A 89 -21.76 -2.51 7.59
CA ALA A 89 -21.75 -1.16 8.16
C ALA A 89 -20.39 -0.76 8.78
N ALA A 90 -19.40 -1.66 8.78
CA ALA A 90 -18.12 -1.44 9.45
C ALA A 90 -17.03 -1.09 8.44
N THR A 91 -16.19 -0.11 8.80
CA THR A 91 -14.91 0.10 8.10
C THR A 91 -13.97 -1.03 8.48
N LEU A 92 -13.51 -1.80 7.49
CA LEU A 92 -12.53 -2.85 7.68
C LEU A 92 -11.13 -2.24 7.83
N ALA A 93 -10.75 -1.37 6.88
CA ALA A 93 -9.46 -0.72 6.82
C ALA A 93 -9.50 0.51 5.92
N HIS A 94 -8.51 1.37 6.10
CA HIS A 94 -8.12 2.38 5.12
C HIS A 94 -6.92 1.85 4.36
N VAL A 95 -6.80 2.17 3.08
CA VAL A 95 -5.74 1.65 2.21
C VAL A 95 -5.06 2.80 1.52
N GLU A 96 -3.75 2.84 1.58
CA GLU A 96 -2.93 3.58 0.63
C GLU A 96 -2.39 2.60 -0.41
N ALA A 97 -2.54 2.93 -1.68
CA ALA A 97 -1.94 2.20 -2.79
C ALA A 97 -0.97 3.11 -3.51
N PHE A 98 0.22 2.60 -3.83
CA PHE A 98 1.23 3.34 -4.58
C PHE A 98 2.18 2.41 -5.31
N ILE A 99 2.80 2.93 -6.36
CA ILE A 99 3.88 2.29 -7.08
C ILE A 99 5.19 2.63 -6.39
N ASP A 100 6.01 1.63 -6.16
CA ASP A 100 7.41 1.78 -5.81
C ASP A 100 8.24 1.46 -7.06
N GLU A 101 8.74 2.50 -7.71
CA GLU A 101 9.59 2.38 -8.91
C GLU A 101 11.03 1.96 -8.56
N ASP A 102 11.42 2.05 -7.29
CA ASP A 102 12.79 1.86 -6.83
C ASP A 102 13.10 0.37 -6.57
N ALA A 103 12.99 -0.44 -7.63
CA ALA A 103 13.40 -1.86 -7.58
C ALA A 103 14.92 -2.07 -7.68
N GLY A 104 15.70 -1.02 -7.91
CA GLY A 104 17.13 -1.13 -8.25
C GLY A 104 17.37 -2.14 -9.39
N PRO A 105 18.48 -2.89 -9.41
CA PRO A 105 18.72 -3.93 -10.42
C PRO A 105 17.76 -5.14 -10.36
N SER A 106 16.73 -5.12 -9.52
CA SER A 106 15.98 -6.32 -9.07
C SER A 106 14.61 -6.51 -9.73
N GLY A 107 14.12 -5.59 -10.57
CA GLY A 107 12.85 -5.80 -11.28
C GLY A 107 12.17 -4.52 -11.78
N PRO A 108 10.94 -4.64 -12.32
CA PRO A 108 10.21 -3.53 -12.94
C PRO A 108 9.53 -2.57 -11.93
N GLY A 109 9.83 -2.66 -10.63
CA GLY A 109 9.06 -1.99 -9.58
C GLY A 109 8.04 -2.91 -8.89
N SER A 110 7.23 -2.34 -8.02
CA SER A 110 6.16 -3.03 -7.30
C SER A 110 4.96 -2.12 -7.04
N THR A 111 3.79 -2.71 -6.81
CA THR A 111 2.65 -2.01 -6.20
C THR A 111 2.56 -2.38 -4.73
N THR A 112 2.53 -1.36 -3.87
CA THR A 112 2.38 -1.53 -2.43
C THR A 112 0.99 -1.10 -2.00
N PHE A 113 0.34 -1.94 -1.19
CA PHE A 113 -0.92 -1.64 -0.52
C PHE A 113 -0.69 -1.61 1.00
N VAL A 114 -0.86 -0.45 1.61
CA VAL A 114 -0.72 -0.27 3.04
C VAL A 114 -2.10 -0.14 3.67
N PHE A 115 -2.48 -1.14 4.46
CA PHE A 115 -3.75 -1.20 5.17
C PHE A 115 -3.57 -0.61 6.57
N TYR A 116 -4.26 0.48 6.84
CA TYR A 116 -4.31 1.15 8.14
C TYR A 116 -5.60 0.82 8.88
N ARG A 117 -5.49 0.60 10.19
CA ARG A 117 -6.67 0.43 11.05
C ARG A 117 -7.50 1.71 11.17
N THR A 118 -6.86 2.87 11.14
CA THR A 118 -7.49 4.19 11.23
C THR A 118 -7.05 5.04 10.04
N LYS A 119 -7.91 5.97 9.60
CA LYS A 119 -7.58 6.86 8.48
C LYS A 119 -6.25 7.59 8.72
N PRO A 120 -5.27 7.49 7.81
CA PRO A 120 -3.93 8.06 8.02
C PRO A 120 -3.92 9.57 7.69
N GLU A 121 -4.70 10.37 8.43
CA GLU A 121 -4.90 11.81 8.17
C GLU A 121 -3.59 12.60 8.10
N GLN A 122 -2.65 12.33 9.01
CA GLN A 122 -1.34 12.99 9.01
C GLN A 122 -0.56 12.71 7.73
N ARG A 123 -0.65 11.48 7.20
CA ARG A 123 0.05 11.08 5.99
C ARG A 123 -0.56 11.75 4.76
N ILE A 124 -1.88 11.68 4.63
CA ILE A 124 -2.65 12.36 3.57
C ILE A 124 -2.32 13.86 3.54
N ALA A 125 -2.30 14.50 4.70
CA ALA A 125 -1.98 15.92 4.82
C ALA A 125 -0.52 16.23 4.49
N ALA A 126 0.44 15.43 4.99
CA ALA A 126 1.86 15.63 4.74
C ALA A 126 2.22 15.48 3.25
N MET A 127 1.52 14.60 2.54
CA MET A 127 1.66 14.39 1.09
C MET A 127 0.87 15.39 0.25
N GLN A 128 0.10 16.28 0.88
CA GLN A 128 -0.78 17.27 0.23
C GLN A 128 -1.76 16.65 -0.77
N CYS A 129 -2.36 15.53 -0.40
CA CYS A 129 -3.33 14.86 -1.28
C CYS A 129 -4.64 15.63 -1.35
N HIS A 130 -5.29 15.55 -2.50
CA HIS A 130 -6.64 16.06 -2.68
C HIS A 130 -7.65 15.07 -2.11
N ALA A 131 -8.74 15.59 -1.52
CA ALA A 131 -9.88 14.74 -1.19
C ALA A 131 -10.44 14.15 -2.49
N ALA A 132 -10.67 12.84 -2.49
CA ALA A 132 -11.21 12.19 -3.68
C ALA A 132 -12.67 12.62 -3.90
N GLN A 133 -13.03 12.85 -5.15
CA GLN A 133 -14.41 13.12 -5.52
C GLN A 133 -15.19 11.79 -5.58
N PRO A 134 -16.43 11.76 -5.09
CA PRO A 134 -17.26 10.56 -5.05
C PRO A 134 -17.70 10.08 -6.45
#